data_AF-A0AAN4YM19-F1
#
_entry.id   AF-A0AAN4YM19-F1
#
_cell.length_a   1.000
_cell.length_b   1.000
_cell.length_c   1.000
_cell.angle_alpha   90.00
_cell.angle_beta   90.00
_cell.angle_gamma   90.00
#
_symmetry.space_group_name_H-M   'P 1'
#
loop_
_entity.id
_entity.type
_entity.pdbx_description
1 polymer ?
#
loop_
_entity_poly.entity_id
_entity_poly.type
_entity_poly.pdbx_seq_one_letter_code
_entity_poly.pdbx_strand_id
1 'polypeptide(L)'
;MLMLSRPDASSVLTHPFFWNPSDRLTFLCDVSDHFEFEPRDPPSEALLCLESVASRVMGPEMDFLRQLPTSFKDNLGKQRKYTGSKMLDLLRALRNKCHHYNDMPEHLKAHIGGLPEGYLSFWTVRFPSLLMSCHSVIVGLKLTRIDRFKRYFTVPE
;
A
#
# COMPACT_ATOMS: atom_id res chain seq x y z
N MET A 1 16.46 -4.55 -26.08
CA MET A 1 15.87 -3.29 -26.59
C MET A 1 14.46 -3.18 -26.02
N LEU A 2 14.31 -2.60 -24.84
CA LEU A 2 12.98 -2.41 -24.23
C LEU A 2 12.32 -1.24 -24.96
N MET A 3 11.34 -1.54 -25.82
CA MET A 3 10.44 -0.52 -26.34
C MET A 3 9.68 0.06 -25.14
N LEU A 4 10.09 1.24 -24.69
CA LEU A 4 9.27 2.09 -23.85
C LEU A 4 8.10 2.56 -24.72
N SER A 5 7.04 1.75 -24.77
CA SER A 5 5.77 2.17 -25.37
C SER A 5 5.33 3.45 -24.64
N ARG A 6 5.14 4.51 -25.42
CA ARG A 6 4.69 5.80 -24.92
C ARG A 6 3.31 5.58 -24.28
N PRO A 7 3.12 5.89 -22.98
CA PRO A 7 1.80 5.77 -22.37
C PRO A 7 0.83 6.69 -23.12
N ASP A 8 -0.38 6.19 -23.37
CA ASP A 8 -1.46 7.04 -23.88
C ASP A 8 -1.78 8.13 -22.84
N ALA A 9 -2.39 9.23 -23.29
CA ALA A 9 -2.68 10.38 -22.43
C ALA A 9 -3.54 9.99 -21.22
N SER A 10 -4.45 9.03 -21.39
CA SER A 10 -5.29 8.49 -20.32
C SER A 10 -4.45 7.79 -19.24
N SER A 11 -3.47 6.99 -19.65
CA SER A 11 -2.54 6.28 -18.76
C SER A 11 -1.64 7.23 -17.96
N VAL A 12 -1.31 8.40 -18.54
CA VAL A 12 -0.58 9.47 -17.82
C VAL A 12 -1.47 10.13 -16.77
N LEU A 13 -2.72 10.46 -17.12
CA LEU A 13 -3.65 11.15 -16.22
C LEU A 13 -4.09 10.26 -15.04
N THR A 14 -4.14 8.95 -15.22
CA THR A 14 -4.44 8.00 -14.13
C THR A 14 -3.22 7.60 -13.31
N HIS A 15 -2.04 8.15 -13.60
CA HIS A 15 -0.82 7.80 -12.88
C HIS A 15 -0.87 8.30 -11.42
N PRO A 16 -0.41 7.52 -10.42
CA PRO A 16 -0.49 7.90 -8.99
C PRO A 16 0.20 9.22 -8.62
N PHE A 17 1.10 9.70 -9.48
CA PHE A 17 1.71 11.02 -9.37
C PHE A 17 0.67 12.15 -9.32
N PHE A 18 -0.44 12.04 -10.06
CA PHE A 18 -1.48 13.07 -10.09
C PHE A 18 -2.55 12.90 -9.00
N TRP A 19 -2.56 11.77 -8.29
CA TRP A 19 -3.50 11.55 -7.20
C TRP A 19 -3.17 12.44 -6.01
N ASN A 20 -4.20 13.01 -5.38
CA ASN A 20 -4.04 13.71 -4.12
C ASN A 20 -3.69 12.72 -2.98
N PRO A 21 -3.20 13.20 -1.82
CA PRO A 21 -2.79 12.34 -0.72
C PRO A 21 -3.92 11.44 -0.18
N SER A 22 -5.16 11.92 -0.17
CA SER A 22 -6.31 11.10 0.23
C SER A 22 -6.48 9.90 -0.69
N ASP A 23 -6.51 10.10 -2.00
CA ASP A 23 -6.68 9.03 -3.00
C ASP A 23 -5.54 8.01 -2.94
N ARG A 24 -4.30 8.46 -2.75
CA ARG A 24 -3.15 7.57 -2.58
C ARG A 24 -3.28 6.70 -1.34
N LEU A 25 -3.67 7.29 -0.21
CA LEU A 25 -3.84 6.55 1.04
C LEU A 25 -5.02 5.57 0.95
N THR A 26 -6.15 6.01 0.40
CA THR A 26 -7.30 5.13 0.20
C THR A 26 -7.01 4.01 -0.79
N PHE A 27 -6.22 4.26 -1.84
CA PHE A 27 -5.79 3.23 -2.77
C PHE A 27 -5.01 2.12 -2.06
N LEU A 28 -4.04 2.47 -1.20
CA LEU A 28 -3.28 1.49 -0.44
C LEU A 28 -4.17 0.67 0.50
N CYS A 29 -5.14 1.30 1.16
CA CYS A 29 -6.14 0.61 1.98
C CYS A 29 -7.02 -0.33 1.13
N ASP A 30 -7.47 0.09 -0.05
CA ASP A 30 -8.27 -0.72 -0.95
C ASP A 30 -7.48 -1.93 -1.48
N VAL A 31 -6.18 -1.78 -1.77
CA VAL A 31 -5.31 -2.91 -2.10
C VAL A 31 -5.25 -3.88 -0.92
N SER A 32 -5.00 -3.40 0.30
CA SER A 32 -5.02 -4.26 1.49
C SER A 32 -6.33 -5.04 1.62
N ASP A 33 -7.47 -4.37 1.46
CA ASP A 33 -8.79 -4.98 1.64
C ASP A 33 -9.12 -5.98 0.53
N HIS A 34 -8.67 -5.74 -0.70
CA HIS A 34 -8.84 -6.67 -1.82
C HIS A 34 -8.10 -7.99 -1.55
N PHE A 35 -6.84 -7.92 -1.10
CA PHE A 35 -6.01 -9.11 -0.89
C PHE A 35 -6.23 -9.82 0.45
N GLU A 36 -6.97 -9.23 1.41
CA GLU A 36 -7.22 -9.86 2.72
C GLU A 36 -7.92 -11.22 2.60
N PHE A 37 -8.77 -11.38 1.58
CA PHE A 37 -9.59 -12.56 1.35
C PHE A 37 -8.97 -13.57 0.36
N GLU A 38 -7.80 -13.28 -0.20
CA GLU A 38 -7.14 -14.19 -1.12
C GLU A 38 -6.72 -15.50 -0.41
N PRO A 39 -6.86 -16.67 -1.06
CA PRO A 39 -6.35 -17.94 -0.56
C PRO A 39 -4.85 -17.87 -0.24
N ARG A 40 -4.46 -18.47 0.88
CA ARG A 40 -3.07 -18.46 1.39
C ARG A 40 -2.40 -19.83 1.34
N ASP A 41 -3.18 -20.91 1.34
CA ASP A 41 -2.69 -22.28 1.34
C ASP A 41 -3.58 -23.18 0.44
N PRO A 42 -3.16 -23.46 -0.81
CA PRO A 42 -2.04 -22.82 -1.49
C PRO A 42 -2.33 -21.32 -1.77
N PRO A 43 -1.30 -20.47 -1.91
CA PRO A 43 -1.50 -19.06 -2.22
C PRO A 43 -2.07 -18.89 -3.63
N SER A 44 -3.02 -17.95 -3.80
CA SER A 44 -3.53 -17.61 -5.13
C SER A 44 -2.46 -16.93 -6.00
N GLU A 45 -2.62 -16.98 -7.32
CA GLU A 45 -1.74 -16.27 -8.27
C GLU A 45 -1.73 -14.75 -8.02
N ALA A 46 -2.89 -14.19 -7.65
CA ALA A 46 -3.00 -12.78 -7.28
C ALA A 46 -2.15 -12.47 -6.05
N LEU A 47 -2.27 -13.26 -4.97
CA LEU A 47 -1.47 -13.08 -3.77
C LEU A 47 0.02 -13.24 -4.06
N LEU A 48 0.42 -14.24 -4.86
CA LEU A 48 1.80 -14.41 -5.29
C LEU A 48 2.32 -13.19 -6.07
N CYS A 49 1.49 -12.59 -6.92
CA CYS A 49 1.82 -11.36 -7.63
C CYS A 49 2.07 -10.19 -6.66
N LEU A 50 1.21 -10.02 -5.65
CA LEU A 50 1.43 -9.02 -4.60
C LEU A 50 2.72 -9.27 -3.81
N GLU A 51 2.99 -10.52 -3.42
CA GLU A 51 4.20 -10.86 -2.65
C GLU A 51 5.48 -10.72 -3.49
N SER A 52 5.39 -10.85 -4.82
CA SER A 52 6.54 -10.72 -5.72
C SER A 52 7.20 -9.33 -5.71
N VAL A 53 6.45 -8.28 -5.33
CA VAL A 53 6.98 -6.90 -5.25
C VAL A 53 7.57 -6.55 -3.87
N ALA A 54 7.53 -7.47 -2.89
CA ALA A 54 7.98 -7.23 -1.52
C ALA A 54 9.43 -6.74 -1.45
N SER A 55 10.36 -7.37 -2.18
CA SER A 55 11.79 -7.00 -2.17
C SER A 55 12.06 -5.60 -2.68
N ARG A 56 11.30 -5.14 -3.68
CA ARG A 56 11.39 -3.77 -4.20
C ARG A 56 10.86 -2.75 -3.20
N VAL A 57 9.87 -3.12 -2.38
CA VAL A 57 9.22 -2.22 -1.42
C VAL A 57 9.99 -2.17 -0.10
N MET A 58 10.36 -3.31 0.45
CA MET A 58 11.01 -3.45 1.76
C MET A 58 12.54 -3.38 1.68
N GLY A 59 13.12 -3.51 0.49
CA GLY A 59 14.57 -3.55 0.30
C GLY A 59 15.19 -4.88 0.74
N PRO A 60 16.53 -4.93 0.85
CA PRO A 60 17.29 -6.18 1.01
C PRO A 60 17.00 -6.91 2.32
N GLU A 61 16.65 -6.19 3.39
CA GLU A 61 16.34 -6.78 4.69
C GLU A 61 15.04 -7.59 4.68
N MET A 62 14.15 -7.37 3.70
CA MET A 62 12.87 -8.09 3.57
C MET A 62 12.09 -8.13 4.90
N ASP A 63 12.12 -7.03 5.65
CA ASP A 63 11.43 -6.90 6.93
C ASP A 63 10.96 -5.46 7.15
N PHE A 64 9.67 -5.22 6.87
CA PHE A 64 9.09 -3.89 7.03
C PHE A 64 9.01 -3.45 8.49
N LEU A 65 8.91 -4.38 9.44
CA LEU A 65 8.81 -4.06 10.87
C LEU A 65 10.11 -3.44 11.39
N ARG A 66 11.26 -3.82 10.82
CA ARG A 66 12.56 -3.23 11.19
C ARG A 66 12.67 -1.75 10.82
N GLN A 67 11.91 -1.29 9.83
CA GLN A 67 11.88 0.12 9.41
C GLN A 67 10.88 0.98 10.19
N LEU A 68 10.05 0.36 11.03
CA LEU A 68 9.07 1.05 11.86
C LEU A 68 9.64 1.39 13.25
N PRO A 69 9.34 2.59 13.80
CA PRO A 69 9.69 2.94 15.17
C PRO A 69 9.13 1.94 16.18
N THR A 70 9.85 1.69 17.28
CA THR A 70 9.43 0.76 18.33
C THR A 70 8.06 1.12 18.91
N SER A 71 7.83 2.40 19.22
CA SER A 71 6.53 2.89 19.72
C SER A 71 5.36 2.60 18.76
N PHE A 72 5.61 2.65 17.44
CA PHE A 72 4.60 2.31 16.45
C PHE A 72 4.34 0.80 16.41
N LYS A 73 5.38 -0.02 16.46
CA LYS A 73 5.27 -1.49 16.51
C LYS A 73 4.51 -1.96 17.74
N ASP A 74 4.80 -1.39 18.90
CA ASP A 74 4.11 -1.72 20.15
C ASP A 74 2.61 -1.39 20.04
N ASN A 75 2.27 -0.35 19.25
CA ASN A 75 0.90 0.03 18.99
C ASN A 75 0.20 -0.84 17.93
N LEU A 76 0.91 -1.53 17.00
CA LEU A 76 0.32 -2.46 16.02
C LEU A 76 -0.52 -3.57 16.68
N GLY A 77 -0.28 -3.81 17.97
CA GLY A 77 -1.19 -4.52 18.86
C GLY A 77 -0.94 -6.02 18.93
N LYS A 78 -1.55 -6.65 19.94
CA LYS A 78 -1.45 -8.09 20.22
C LYS A 78 -2.40 -8.95 19.37
N GLN A 79 -3.44 -8.34 18.78
CA GLN A 79 -4.55 -9.06 18.15
C GLN A 79 -4.21 -9.66 16.78
N ARG A 80 -3.28 -9.04 16.04
CA ARG A 80 -2.84 -9.54 14.73
C ARG A 80 -1.33 -9.70 14.74
N LYS A 81 -0.87 -10.90 14.37
CA LYS A 81 0.54 -11.15 14.09
C LYS A 81 0.81 -10.67 12.66
N TYR A 82 1.84 -9.85 12.51
CA TYR A 82 2.36 -9.41 11.23
C TYR A 82 3.69 -10.10 10.96
N THR A 83 3.85 -10.64 9.76
CA THR A 83 5.09 -11.22 9.27
C THR A 83 5.86 -10.16 8.51
N GLY A 84 7.01 -9.73 9.03
CA GLY A 84 7.78 -8.61 8.48
C GLY A 84 8.16 -8.74 7.00
N SER A 85 8.26 -9.98 6.49
CA SER A 85 8.62 -10.26 5.10
C SER A 85 7.44 -10.35 4.12
N LYS A 86 6.21 -10.18 4.58
CA LYS A 86 5.00 -10.31 3.76
C LYS A 86 4.46 -8.95 3.33
N MET A 87 4.35 -8.73 2.02
CA MET A 87 3.82 -7.49 1.44
C MET A 87 2.39 -7.24 1.90
N LEU A 88 1.57 -8.30 1.95
CA LEU A 88 0.21 -8.19 2.45
C LEU A 88 0.18 -7.72 3.92
N ASP A 89 1.08 -8.21 4.78
CA ASP A 89 1.09 -7.80 6.19
C ASP A 89 1.57 -6.35 6.39
N LEU A 90 2.45 -5.83 5.52
CA LEU A 90 2.78 -4.39 5.48
C LEU A 90 1.51 -3.57 5.19
N LEU A 91 0.77 -3.92 4.14
CA LEU A 91 -0.46 -3.23 3.76
C LEU A 91 -1.53 -3.32 4.84
N ARG A 92 -1.67 -4.48 5.48
CA ARG A 92 -2.59 -4.69 6.61
C ARG A 92 -2.22 -3.82 7.80
N ALA A 93 -0.93 -3.70 8.13
CA ALA A 93 -0.46 -2.81 9.20
C ALA A 93 -0.80 -1.35 8.89
N LEU A 94 -0.52 -0.90 7.65
CA LEU A 94 -0.87 0.44 7.18
C LEU A 94 -2.39 0.70 7.26
N ARG A 95 -3.21 -0.20 6.72
CA ARG A 95 -4.67 -0.08 6.70
C ARG A 95 -5.25 -0.10 8.11
N ASN A 96 -4.79 -1.03 8.97
CA ASN A 96 -5.24 -1.13 10.36
C ASN A 96 -5.00 0.18 11.11
N LYS A 97 -3.78 0.73 11.01
CA LYS A 97 -3.43 1.96 11.72
C LYS A 97 -4.07 3.20 11.13
N CYS A 98 -4.35 3.21 9.83
CA CYS A 98 -5.16 4.26 9.22
C CYS A 98 -6.59 4.25 9.78
N HIS A 99 -7.22 3.07 9.85
CA HIS A 99 -8.58 2.91 10.35
C HIS A 99 -8.71 3.28 11.84
N HIS A 100 -7.71 2.93 12.64
CA HIS A 100 -7.66 3.22 14.08
C HIS A 100 -6.85 4.47 14.42
N TYR A 101 -6.67 5.39 13.45
CA TYR A 101 -5.82 6.56 13.66
C TYR A 101 -6.29 7.40 14.85
N ASN A 102 -7.60 7.62 14.97
CA ASN A 102 -8.18 8.43 16.04
C ASN A 102 -7.99 7.78 17.43
N ASP A 103 -7.84 6.46 17.51
CA ASP A 103 -7.61 5.71 18.75
C ASP A 103 -6.12 5.70 19.16
N MET A 104 -5.21 6.20 18.31
CA MET A 104 -3.79 6.23 18.64
C MET A 104 -3.47 7.29 19.72
N PRO A 105 -2.49 7.01 20.61
CA PRO A 105 -2.01 8.00 21.57
C PRO A 105 -1.52 9.29 20.90
N GLU A 106 -1.75 10.43 21.54
CA GLU A 106 -1.44 11.75 20.95
C GLU A 106 0.05 11.93 20.61
N HIS A 107 0.94 11.43 21.46
CA HIS A 107 2.38 11.46 21.20
C HIS A 107 2.77 10.68 19.93
N LEU A 108 2.03 9.62 19.60
CA LEU A 108 2.28 8.80 18.41
C LEU A 108 1.73 9.50 17.17
N LYS A 109 0.53 10.11 17.26
CA LYS A 109 -0.04 10.96 16.21
C LYS A 109 0.87 12.14 15.88
N ALA A 110 1.44 12.81 16.89
CA ALA A 110 2.37 13.91 16.69
C ALA A 110 3.63 13.50 15.90
N HIS A 111 4.10 12.26 16.09
CA HIS A 111 5.26 11.73 15.36
C HIS A 111 4.93 11.23 13.95
N ILE A 112 3.72 10.68 13.75
CA ILE A 112 3.25 10.20 12.44
C ILE A 112 2.82 11.37 11.54
N GLY A 113 2.17 12.37 12.12
CA GLY A 113 1.48 13.45 11.41
C GLY A 113 0.01 13.11 11.11
N GLY A 114 -0.77 14.16 10.84
CA GLY A 114 -2.21 14.08 10.57
C GLY A 114 -2.59 13.29 9.32
N LEU A 115 -3.86 12.88 9.25
CA LEU A 115 -4.44 12.29 8.05
C LEU A 115 -4.88 13.37 7.04
N PRO A 116 -4.85 13.07 5.73
CA PRO A 116 -4.18 11.92 5.11
C PRO A 116 -2.66 12.11 4.91
N GLU A 117 -2.18 13.35 4.77
CA GLU A 117 -0.82 13.67 4.30
C GLU A 117 0.31 13.15 5.19
N GLY A 118 0.26 13.48 6.49
CA GLY A 118 1.29 13.09 7.45
C GLY A 118 1.40 11.58 7.58
N TYR A 119 0.24 10.92 7.74
CA TYR A 119 0.16 9.46 7.78
C TYR A 119 0.68 8.81 6.49
N LEU A 120 0.29 9.31 5.31
CA LEU A 120 0.79 8.78 4.05
C LEU A 120 2.32 8.98 3.93
N SER A 121 2.82 10.15 4.34
CA SER A 121 4.26 10.47 4.32
C SER A 121 5.06 9.53 5.23
N PHE A 122 4.52 9.22 6.43
CA PHE A 122 5.14 8.26 7.35
C PHE A 122 5.45 6.92 6.69
N TRP A 123 4.56 6.41 5.85
CA TRP A 123 4.76 5.15 5.12
C TRP A 123 5.60 5.33 3.85
N THR A 124 5.31 6.34 3.03
CA THR A 124 5.95 6.47 1.71
C THR A 124 7.40 6.98 1.76
N VAL A 125 7.81 7.68 2.82
CA VAL A 125 9.23 8.00 3.06
C VAL A 125 10.04 6.74 3.40
N ARG A 126 9.45 5.81 4.16
CA ARG A 126 10.11 4.55 4.54
C ARG A 126 10.08 3.52 3.41
N PHE A 127 9.01 3.50 2.64
CA PHE A 127 8.81 2.58 1.53
C PHE A 127 8.51 3.36 0.24
N PRO A 128 9.52 3.99 -0.40
CA PRO A 128 9.31 4.88 -1.56
C PRO A 128 8.62 4.21 -2.75
N SER A 129 8.86 2.91 -2.93
CA SER A 129 8.25 2.13 -4.02
C SER A 129 6.84 1.64 -3.72
N LEU A 130 6.31 1.79 -2.49
CA LEU A 130 5.07 1.18 -2.03
C LEU A 130 3.89 1.45 -2.96
N LEU A 131 3.59 2.73 -3.19
CA LEU A 131 2.45 3.17 -4.01
C LEU A 131 2.57 2.66 -5.45
N MET A 132 3.73 2.84 -6.08
CA MET A 132 3.95 2.44 -7.47
C MET A 132 3.96 0.92 -7.65
N SER A 133 4.48 0.17 -6.70
CA SER A 133 4.44 -1.30 -6.71
C SER A 133 3.01 -1.80 -6.59
N CYS A 134 2.21 -1.28 -5.65
CA CYS A 134 0.79 -1.64 -5.53
C CYS A 134 -0.01 -1.28 -6.79
N HIS A 135 0.21 -0.08 -7.35
CA HIS A 135 -0.40 0.32 -8.63
C HIS A 135 -0.07 -0.67 -9.75
N SER A 136 1.21 -1.05 -9.88
CA SER A 136 1.66 -1.98 -10.92
C SER A 136 1.04 -3.37 -10.76
N VAL A 137 0.86 -3.85 -9.51
CA VAL A 137 0.17 -5.12 -9.23
C VAL A 137 -1.29 -5.07 -9.68
N ILE A 138 -2.02 -4.00 -9.35
CA ILE A 138 -3.42 -3.84 -9.77
C ILE A 138 -3.56 -3.79 -11.30
N VAL A 139 -2.65 -3.09 -11.98
CA VAL A 139 -2.60 -3.06 -13.45
C VAL A 139 -2.25 -4.44 -14.02
N GLY A 140 -1.22 -5.10 -13.49
CA GLY A 140 -0.73 -6.40 -13.96
C GLY A 140 -1.76 -7.51 -13.83
N LEU A 141 -2.55 -7.49 -12.76
CA LEU A 141 -3.67 -8.41 -12.53
C LEU A 141 -4.96 -8.00 -13.25
N LYS A 142 -4.95 -6.90 -14.02
CA LYS A 142 -6.10 -6.36 -14.76
C LYS A 142 -7.31 -6.05 -13.86
N LEU A 143 -7.05 -5.63 -12.63
CA LEU A 143 -8.07 -5.30 -11.64
C LEU A 143 -8.58 -3.85 -11.77
N THR A 144 -8.06 -3.09 -12.72
CA THR A 144 -8.36 -1.65 -12.88
C THR A 144 -9.82 -1.32 -13.16
N ARG A 145 -10.62 -2.29 -13.63
CA ARG A 145 -12.03 -2.09 -14.01
C ARG A 145 -13.03 -2.55 -12.95
N ILE A 146 -12.60 -3.23 -11.89
CA ILE A 146 -13.51 -3.67 -10.84
C ILE A 146 -13.92 -2.46 -9.99
N ASP A 147 -15.11 -2.48 -9.42
CA ASP A 147 -15.71 -1.32 -8.73
C ASP A 147 -14.79 -0.69 -7.67
N ARG A 148 -14.04 -1.52 -6.92
CA ARG A 148 -13.09 -1.06 -5.91
C ARG A 148 -12.00 -0.17 -6.47
N PHE A 149 -11.45 -0.50 -7.65
CA PHE A 149 -10.29 0.21 -8.21
C PHE A 149 -10.66 1.17 -9.33
N LYS A 150 -11.84 1.02 -9.94
CA LYS A 150 -12.26 1.79 -11.12
C LYS A 150 -12.04 3.29 -10.99
N ARG A 151 -12.32 3.87 -9.82
CA ARG A 151 -12.17 5.32 -9.58
C ARG A 151 -10.74 5.85 -9.74
N TYR A 152 -9.72 5.01 -9.51
CA TYR A 152 -8.31 5.42 -9.61
C TYR A 152 -7.78 5.37 -11.04
N PHE A 153 -8.44 4.59 -11.91
CA PHE A 153 -8.03 4.32 -13.28
C PHE A 153 -9.01 4.88 -14.32
N THR A 154 -9.94 5.74 -13.89
CA THR A 154 -10.83 6.49 -14.78
C THR A 154 -10.29 7.90 -14.87
N VAL A 155 -10.16 8.41 -16.10
CA VAL A 155 -9.75 9.79 -16.32
C VAL A 155 -10.84 10.72 -15.77
N PRO A 156 -10.52 11.71 -14.92
CA PRO A 156 -11.49 12.71 -14.49
C PRO A 156 -12.06 13.44 -15.72
N GLU A 157 -13.38 13.60 -15.78
CA GLU A 157 -14.05 14.44 -16.81
C GLU A 157 -13.67 15.92 -16.67
#